data_AF-A0A2S5LPW6-F1
#
_entry.id   AF-A0A2S5LPW6-F1
#
_cell.length_a   1.000
_cell.length_b   1.000
_cell.length_c   1.000
_cell.angle_alpha   90.00
_cell.angle_beta   90.00
_cell.angle_gamma   90.00
#
_symmetry.space_group_name_H-M   'P 1'
#
loop_
_entity.id
_entity.type
_entity.pdbx_description
1 polymer ?
#
loop_
_entity_poly.entity_id
_entity_poly.type
_entity_poly.pdbx_seq_one_letter_code
_entity_poly.pdbx_strand_id
1 'polypeptide(L)'
;GRVTMFLGYAQRYKKPGVFPASAAYAKLARVHGLTPTQLALSFVYHRWFVSSTIIGATTMTQLKENIDAWDTRLSPEVMQEIEHLHLTMMNPAP
;
A
#
# COMPACT_ATOMS: atom_id res chain seq x y z
N GLY A 1 -5.25 -12.51 0.74
CA GLY A 1 -4.01 -12.27 -0.04
C GLY A 1 -2.89 -13.13 0.50
N ARG A 2 -1.65 -13.00 0.00
CA ARG A 2 -0.51 -13.84 0.46
C ARG A 2 -0.31 -13.83 1.98
N VAL A 3 -0.53 -12.68 2.62
CA VAL A 3 -0.44 -12.49 4.09
C VAL A 3 -1.41 -13.40 4.89
N THR A 4 -2.57 -13.71 4.32
CA THR A 4 -3.58 -14.57 4.98
C THR A 4 -3.39 -16.05 4.65
N MET A 5 -2.70 -16.38 3.56
CA MET A 5 -2.47 -17.77 3.13
C MET A 5 -1.12 -18.33 3.58
N PHE A 6 -0.11 -17.48 3.77
CA PHE A 6 1.26 -17.88 4.14
C PHE A 6 1.66 -17.23 5.47
N LEU A 7 1.18 -17.80 6.58
CA LEU A 7 1.25 -17.19 7.92
C LEU A 7 2.69 -16.92 8.41
N GLY A 8 3.69 -17.68 7.97
CA GLY A 8 5.10 -17.48 8.32
C GLY A 8 5.73 -16.23 7.71
N TYR A 9 5.27 -15.82 6.52
CA TYR A 9 5.79 -14.64 5.81
C TYR A 9 5.28 -13.32 6.40
N ALA A 10 4.11 -13.33 7.04
CA ALA A 10 3.35 -12.14 7.42
C ALA A 10 3.67 -11.56 8.81
N GLN A 11 4.61 -12.14 9.58
CA GLN A 11 4.82 -11.78 10.99
C GLN A 11 5.10 -10.28 11.19
N ARG A 12 5.83 -9.66 10.27
CA ARG A 12 6.13 -8.22 10.26
C ARG A 12 4.86 -7.34 10.25
N TYR A 13 3.77 -7.82 9.64
CA TYR A 13 2.52 -7.07 9.48
C TYR A 13 1.49 -7.34 10.58
N LYS A 14 1.85 -8.06 11.65
CA LYS A 14 0.99 -8.35 12.81
C LYS A 14 1.31 -7.49 14.05
N LYS A 15 2.27 -6.56 13.94
CA LYS A 15 2.64 -5.66 15.05
C LYS A 15 1.46 -4.72 15.42
N PRO A 16 1.32 -4.28 16.68
CA PRO A 16 0.15 -3.52 17.14
C PRO A 16 -0.17 -2.26 16.32
N GLY A 17 0.84 -1.53 15.84
CA GLY A 17 0.65 -0.31 15.05
C GLY A 17 0.23 -0.54 13.59
N VAL A 18 0.32 -1.77 13.08
CA VAL A 18 0.12 -2.05 11.65
C VAL A 18 -1.35 -2.02 11.28
N PHE A 19 -2.23 -2.58 12.11
CA PHE A 19 -3.65 -2.63 11.81
C PHE A 19 -4.29 -1.22 11.77
N PRO A 20 -4.05 -0.33 12.77
CA PRO A 20 -4.51 1.06 12.69
C PRO A 20 -3.99 1.80 11.46
N ALA A 21 -2.68 1.69 11.16
CA ALA A 21 -2.08 2.34 9.99
C ALA A 21 -2.69 1.82 8.67
N SER A 22 -2.83 0.50 8.53
CA SER A 22 -3.42 -0.12 7.33
C SER A 22 -4.88 0.31 7.15
N ALA A 23 -5.65 0.42 8.23
CA ALA A 23 -7.03 0.90 8.19
C ALA A 23 -7.10 2.37 7.75
N ALA A 24 -6.19 3.22 8.24
CA ALA A 24 -6.10 4.63 7.88
C ALA A 24 -5.76 4.82 6.39
N TYR A 25 -4.73 4.16 5.88
CA TYR A 25 -4.39 4.21 4.45
C TYR A 25 -5.50 3.63 3.56
N ALA A 26 -6.16 2.56 3.99
CA ALA A 26 -7.31 2.01 3.26
C ALA A 26 -8.51 2.98 3.24
N LYS A 27 -8.72 3.76 4.31
CA LYS A 27 -9.73 4.82 4.34
C LYS A 27 -9.35 5.95 3.40
N LEU A 28 -8.10 6.41 3.43
CA LEU A 28 -7.59 7.45 2.52
C LEU A 28 -7.81 7.05 1.06
N ALA A 29 -7.41 5.83 0.68
CA ALA A 29 -7.62 5.32 -0.68
C ALA A 29 -9.09 5.46 -1.12
N ARG A 30 -10.02 4.96 -0.30
CA ARG A 30 -11.46 4.98 -0.61
C ARG A 30 -12.02 6.39 -0.74
N VAL A 31 -11.59 7.35 0.10
CA VAL A 31 -12.04 8.75 0.03
C VAL A 31 -11.65 9.40 -1.30
N HIS A 32 -10.52 9.00 -1.88
CA HIS A 32 -10.04 9.50 -3.18
C HIS A 32 -10.42 8.59 -4.36
N GLY A 33 -11.34 7.64 -4.19
CA GLY A 33 -11.79 6.76 -5.27
C GLY A 33 -10.75 5.71 -5.72
N LEU A 34 -9.73 5.44 -4.90
CA LEU A 34 -8.68 4.47 -5.16
C LEU A 34 -8.95 3.16 -4.39
N THR A 35 -8.47 2.04 -4.92
CA THR A 35 -8.32 0.84 -4.10
C THR A 35 -7.12 0.98 -3.15
N PRO A 36 -7.11 0.30 -1.99
CA PRO A 36 -5.92 0.27 -1.13
C PRO A 36 -4.66 -0.24 -1.86
N THR A 37 -4.84 -1.17 -2.80
CA THR A 37 -3.76 -1.70 -3.66
C THR A 37 -3.19 -0.61 -4.56
N GLN A 38 -4.05 0.14 -5.25
CA GLN A 38 -3.64 1.25 -6.12
C GLN A 38 -2.87 2.32 -5.34
N LEU A 39 -3.38 2.74 -4.18
CA LEU A 39 -2.69 3.71 -3.32
C LEU A 39 -1.29 3.23 -2.92
N ALA A 40 -1.20 2.00 -2.40
CA ALA A 40 0.05 1.46 -1.89
C ALA A 40 1.10 1.23 -2.99
N LEU A 41 0.70 0.64 -4.12
CA LEU A 41 1.64 0.34 -5.21
C LEU A 41 2.04 1.60 -5.97
N SER A 42 1.11 2.50 -6.27
CA SER A 42 1.42 3.76 -6.95
C SER A 42 2.41 4.60 -6.13
N PHE A 43 2.27 4.64 -4.80
CA PHE A 43 3.22 5.32 -3.93
C PHE A 43 4.65 4.79 -4.14
N VAL A 44 4.83 3.46 -4.18
CA VAL A 44 6.15 2.83 -4.33
C VAL A 44 6.69 2.99 -5.75
N TYR A 45 5.85 2.76 -6.77
CA TYR A 45 6.21 2.84 -8.19
C TYR A 45 6.83 4.19 -8.59
N HIS A 46 6.38 5.28 -7.98
CA HIS A 46 6.74 6.63 -8.40
C HIS A 46 7.77 7.31 -7.49
N ARG A 47 8.39 6.58 -6.54
CA ARG A 47 9.51 7.13 -5.78
C ARG A 47 10.75 7.18 -6.66
N TRP A 48 11.42 8.32 -6.68
CA TRP A 48 12.61 8.57 -7.51
C TRP A 48 13.75 7.57 -7.30
N PHE A 49 13.82 6.91 -6.13
CA PHE A 49 14.85 5.94 -5.78
C PHE A 49 14.43 4.47 -6.03
N VAL A 50 13.24 4.22 -6.57
CA VAL A 50 12.74 2.87 -6.84
C VAL A 50 12.88 2.55 -8.33
N SER A 51 13.75 1.60 -8.68
CA SER A 51 13.91 1.15 -10.07
C SER A 51 12.87 0.11 -10.49
N SER A 52 12.46 -0.75 -9.56
CA SER A 52 11.45 -1.79 -9.79
C SER A 52 10.77 -2.18 -8.48
N THR A 53 9.54 -2.66 -8.58
CA THR A 53 8.73 -3.11 -7.44
C THR A 53 8.30 -4.56 -7.67
N ILE A 54 8.66 -5.44 -6.74
CA ILE A 54 8.28 -6.85 -6.81
C ILE A 54 6.85 -7.00 -6.30
N ILE A 55 5.93 -7.33 -7.20
CA ILE A 55 4.52 -7.55 -6.87
C ILE A 55 4.22 -9.02 -6.57
N GLY A 56 3.29 -9.26 -5.64
CA GLY A 56 2.83 -10.59 -5.29
C GLY A 56 1.34 -10.76 -5.54
N ALA A 57 0.96 -11.77 -6.33
CA ALA A 57 -0.42 -12.11 -6.60
C ALA A 57 -0.65 -13.62 -6.44
N THR A 58 -1.89 -14.00 -6.14
CA THR A 58 -2.35 -15.40 -6.07
C THR A 58 -3.50 -15.69 -7.04
N THR A 59 -3.94 -14.66 -7.77
CA THR A 59 -5.00 -14.72 -8.77
C THR A 59 -4.65 -13.77 -9.92
N MET A 60 -5.19 -14.02 -11.11
CA MET A 60 -4.98 -13.13 -12.27
C MET A 60 -5.59 -11.74 -12.05
N THR A 61 -6.70 -11.65 -11.32
CA THR A 61 -7.32 -10.36 -10.97
C THR A 61 -6.38 -9.49 -10.13
N GLN A 62 -5.75 -10.08 -9.11
CA GLN A 62 -4.74 -9.36 -8.30
C GLN A 62 -3.53 -8.95 -9.13
N LEU A 63 -3.05 -9.83 -10.01
CA LEU A 63 -1.91 -9.52 -10.87
C LEU A 63 -2.24 -8.34 -11.79
N LYS A 64 -3.43 -8.36 -12.41
CA LYS A 64 -3.90 -7.28 -13.26
C LYS A 64 -4.00 -5.96 -12.48
N GLU A 65 -4.68 -5.96 -11.34
CA GLU A 65 -4.81 -4.76 -10.48
C GLU A 65 -3.43 -4.21 -10.08
N ASN A 66 -2.49 -5.08 -9.71
CA ASN A 66 -1.15 -4.68 -9.31
C ASN A 66 -0.37 -4.01 -10.46
N ILE A 67 -0.51 -4.53 -11.69
CA ILE A 67 0.15 -3.96 -12.88
C ILE A 67 -0.51 -2.64 -13.27
N ASP A 68 -1.85 -2.60 -13.34
CA ASP A 68 -2.62 -1.41 -13.70
C ASP A 68 -2.40 -0.24 -12.72
N ALA A 69 -2.04 -0.54 -11.46
CA ALA A 69 -1.69 0.49 -10.47
C ALA A 69 -0.49 1.37 -10.88
N TRP A 70 0.33 0.94 -11.85
CA TRP A 70 1.37 1.77 -12.43
C TRP A 70 0.80 3.02 -13.09
N ASP A 71 -0.34 2.93 -13.78
CA ASP A 71 -0.94 4.06 -14.50
C ASP A 71 -1.68 5.02 -13.56
N THR A 72 -1.93 4.61 -12.32
CA THR A 72 -2.49 5.48 -11.29
C THR A 72 -1.41 6.43 -10.80
N ARG A 73 -1.57 7.75 -10.99
CA ARG A 73 -0.71 8.78 -10.37
C ARG A 73 -1.42 9.36 -9.15
N LEU A 74 -0.75 9.35 -8.00
CA LEU A 74 -1.28 10.00 -6.80
C LEU A 74 -1.22 11.51 -6.96
N SER A 75 -2.31 12.19 -6.64
CA SER A 75 -2.36 13.64 -6.68
C SER A 75 -1.51 14.24 -5.54
N PRO A 76 -1.11 15.52 -5.64
CA PRO A 76 -0.37 16.19 -4.57
C PRO A 76 -1.08 16.14 -3.22
N GLU A 77 -2.42 16.22 -3.20
CA GLU A 77 -3.24 16.15 -1.99
C GLU A 77 -3.15 14.77 -1.34
N VAL A 78 -3.25 13.70 -2.12
CA VAL A 78 -3.10 12.33 -1.61
C VAL A 78 -1.69 12.11 -1.05
N MET A 79 -0.66 12.65 -1.71
CA MET A 79 0.72 12.58 -1.23
C MET A 79 0.92 13.31 0.10
N GLN A 80 0.29 14.47 0.30
CA GLN A 80 0.33 15.20 1.57
C GLN A 80 -0.36 14.44 2.70
N GLU A 81 -1.51 13.82 2.43
CA GLU A 81 -2.21 12.98 3.40
C GLU A 81 -1.40 11.73 3.77
N ILE A 82 -0.71 11.11 2.80
CA ILE A 82 0.21 9.99 3.08
C ILE A 82 1.32 10.43 4.05
N GLU A 83 1.90 11.61 3.84
CA GLU A 83 2.94 12.17 4.71
C GLU A 83 2.40 12.44 6.11
N HIS A 84 1.21 13.03 6.22
CA HIS A 84 0.56 13.26 7.51
C HIS A 84 0.31 11.95 8.28
N LEU A 85 -0.22 10.92 7.59
CA LEU A 85 -0.40 9.59 8.18
C LEU A 85 0.94 8.95 8.57
N HIS A 86 2.00 9.16 7.79
CA HIS A 86 3.33 8.64 8.11
C HIS A 86 3.90 9.29 9.37
N LEU A 87 3.76 10.61 9.53
CA LEU A 87 4.25 11.33 10.71
C LEU A 87 3.49 10.95 11.99
N THR A 88 2.20 10.61 11.89
CA THR A 88 1.37 10.19 13.04
C THR A 88 1.56 8.72 13.40
N MET A 89 1.84 7.86 12.42
CA MET A 89 1.97 6.41 12.57
C MET A 89 3.27 5.92 11.92
N MET A 90 4.40 6.45 12.38
CA MET A 90 5.69 6.24 11.73
C MET A 90 6.18 4.80 11.88
N ASN A 91 6.60 4.21 10.75
CA ASN A 91 7.28 2.91 10.67
C ASN A 91 6.68 1.81 11.58
N PRO A 92 5.38 1.47 11.48
CA PRO A 92 4.72 0.53 12.39
C PRO A 92 5.14 -0.93 12.13
N ALA A 93 5.71 -1.19 10.94
CA ALA A 93 6.21 -2.47 10.49
C ALA A 93 7.65 -2.32 9.97
N PRO A 94 8.66 -2.14 10.84
CA PRO A 94 10.06 -2.24 10.43
C PRO A 94 10.41 -3.69 10.10
#